data_AF-A0A348Y963-F1
#
_entry.id   AF-A0A348Y963-F1
#
_cell.length_a   1.000
_cell.length_b   1.000
_cell.length_c   1.000
_cell.angle_alpha   90.00
_cell.angle_beta   90.00
_cell.angle_gamma   90.00
#
_symmetry.space_group_name_H-M   'P 1'
#
loop_
_entity.id
_entity.type
_entity.pdbx_description
1 polymer ?
#
loop_
_entity_poly.entity_id
_entity_poly.type
_entity_poly.pdbx_seq_one_letter_code
_entity_poly.pdbx_strand_id
1 'polypeptide(L)'
;MFLEQYKVFNLIEDVIKLKVLLILESPYINEYLHQHPAAGDSALELTQFLMAQGYLKNFDAQLPLGCNIKLLNYHSLGILNCSILPLNKAFYPCALNSEDLAKVNALAAIKQNLNQSNPNKLPVDLKKSSTFKDFVSRLTEVLEQAPADIIIVPCGDTAIGFVDAFKTIYQKSLTVLDSLPHPTEPDWAEKTAAIRLTDHIAPQILP
;
A
#
# COMPACT_ATOMS: atom_id res chain seq x y z
N MET A 1 -4.28 18.88 16.66
CA MET A 1 -3.87 17.49 17.00
C MET A 1 -2.47 17.29 16.43
N PHE A 2 -1.48 16.90 17.25
CA PHE A 2 -0.06 16.94 16.84
C PHE A 2 0.29 15.85 15.80
N LEU A 3 -0.55 14.83 15.65
CA LEU A 3 -0.30 13.73 14.71
C LEU A 3 -0.55 14.07 13.25
N GLU A 4 -1.31 15.13 12.96
CA GLU A 4 -1.67 15.54 11.58
C GLU A 4 -0.44 15.79 10.71
N GLN A 5 0.63 16.32 11.30
CA GLN A 5 1.87 16.60 10.58
C GLN A 5 2.55 15.34 10.02
N TYR A 6 2.23 14.15 10.52
CA TYR A 6 2.85 12.89 10.10
C TYR A 6 2.04 12.17 9.01
N LYS A 7 0.98 12.78 8.50
CA LYS A 7 0.16 12.18 7.45
C LYS A 7 0.91 12.19 6.13
N VAL A 8 0.86 11.06 5.43
CA VAL A 8 1.27 10.96 4.02
C VAL A 8 0.11 10.34 3.25
N PHE A 9 -0.41 11.09 2.29
CA PHE A 9 -1.57 10.73 1.50
C PHE A 9 -1.20 9.83 0.32
N ASN A 10 -2.23 9.34 -0.39
CA ASN A 10 -2.08 8.48 -1.55
C ASN A 10 -1.25 9.17 -2.66
N LEU A 11 -0.63 8.38 -3.53
CA LEU A 11 0.05 8.85 -4.74
C LEU A 11 -0.67 8.28 -5.96
N ILE A 12 -1.55 9.08 -6.55
CA ILE A 12 -2.29 8.73 -7.76
C ILE A 12 -2.32 10.00 -8.61
N GLU A 13 -1.63 9.99 -9.75
CA GLU A 13 -1.51 11.18 -10.61
C GLU A 13 -2.79 11.40 -11.44
N ASP A 14 -3.41 10.33 -11.95
CA ASP A 14 -4.66 10.40 -12.72
C ASP A 14 -5.46 9.12 -12.50
N VAL A 15 -6.54 9.22 -11.71
CA VAL A 15 -7.37 8.07 -11.34
C VAL A 15 -8.06 7.43 -12.56
N ILE A 16 -8.36 8.21 -13.60
CA ILE A 16 -9.09 7.73 -14.80
C ILE A 16 -8.17 6.91 -15.71
N LYS A 17 -6.85 7.12 -15.62
CA LYS A 17 -5.83 6.37 -16.37
C LYS A 17 -5.18 5.25 -15.56
N LEU A 18 -5.60 5.09 -14.31
CA LEU A 18 -5.05 4.12 -13.38
C LEU A 18 -5.34 2.69 -13.84
N LYS A 19 -4.31 1.85 -13.87
CA LYS A 19 -4.42 0.43 -14.23
C LYS A 19 -4.06 -0.50 -13.08
N VAL A 20 -3.08 -0.09 -12.28
CA VAL A 20 -2.63 -0.84 -11.10
C VAL A 20 -2.62 0.07 -9.89
N LEU A 21 -3.22 -0.37 -8.79
CA LEU A 21 -3.20 0.29 -7.50
C LEU A 21 -2.50 -0.60 -6.47
N LEU A 22 -1.31 -0.17 -6.04
CA LEU A 22 -0.61 -0.83 -4.94
C LEU A 22 -1.22 -0.38 -3.61
N ILE A 23 -1.52 -1.35 -2.75
CA ILE A 23 -1.96 -1.10 -1.39
C ILE A 23 -0.81 -1.43 -0.44
N LEU A 24 -0.30 -0.42 0.26
CA LEU A 24 0.82 -0.58 1.20
C LEU A 24 0.35 -0.42 2.66
N GLU A 25 1.15 -0.89 3.60
CA GLU A 25 0.83 -0.83 5.04
C GLU A 25 0.60 0.62 5.53
N SER A 26 1.67 1.41 5.61
CA SER A 26 1.65 2.77 6.14
C SER A 26 2.96 3.49 5.80
N PRO A 27 3.02 4.83 5.94
CA PRO A 27 4.24 5.59 5.71
C PRO A 27 5.35 5.23 6.70
N TYR A 28 6.59 5.29 6.23
CA TYR A 28 7.80 5.28 7.06
C TYR A 28 8.50 6.65 6.98
N ILE A 29 9.70 6.73 7.58
CA ILE A 29 10.44 7.99 7.72
C ILE A 29 10.74 8.65 6.37
N ASN A 30 11.08 7.87 5.34
CA ASN A 30 11.39 8.42 4.02
C ASN A 30 10.12 8.96 3.35
N GLU A 31 9.00 8.27 3.45
CA GLU A 31 7.70 8.75 2.92
C GLU A 31 7.28 10.06 3.58
N TYR A 32 7.54 10.20 4.89
CA TYR A 32 7.32 11.46 5.60
C TYR A 32 8.27 12.56 5.12
N LEU A 33 9.56 12.29 4.98
CA LEU A 33 10.53 13.31 4.51
C LEU A 33 10.24 13.78 3.08
N HIS A 34 9.84 12.86 2.21
CA HIS A 34 9.55 13.13 0.80
C HIS A 34 8.09 13.54 0.52
N GLN A 35 7.20 13.42 1.52
CA GLN A 35 5.78 13.76 1.44
C GLN A 35 5.03 13.00 0.33
N HIS A 36 5.38 11.74 0.13
CA HIS A 36 4.66 10.80 -0.74
C HIS A 36 4.98 9.34 -0.36
N PRO A 37 4.08 8.37 -0.62
CA PRO A 37 4.31 6.97 -0.35
C PRO A 37 5.43 6.38 -1.23
N ALA A 38 5.95 5.23 -0.81
CA ALA A 38 6.96 4.45 -1.52
C ALA A 38 8.21 5.28 -1.89
N ALA A 39 8.72 6.06 -0.93
CA ALA A 39 9.90 6.90 -1.07
C ALA A 39 11.15 6.29 -0.43
N GLY A 40 11.02 5.16 0.29
CA GLY A 40 12.13 4.47 0.93
C GLY A 40 12.75 3.32 0.11
N ASP A 41 13.72 2.65 0.73
CA ASP A 41 14.54 1.61 0.09
C ASP A 41 13.73 0.39 -0.35
N SER A 42 12.70 -0.01 0.40
CA SER A 42 11.81 -1.10 0.00
C SER A 42 11.07 -0.81 -1.30
N ALA A 43 10.79 0.47 -1.58
CA ALA A 43 10.19 0.89 -2.84
C ALA A 43 11.22 1.01 -3.98
N LEU A 44 12.49 1.21 -3.65
CA LEU A 44 13.59 1.10 -4.61
C LEU A 44 13.76 -0.36 -5.07
N GLU A 45 13.76 -1.31 -4.14
CA GLU A 45 13.78 -2.74 -4.44
C GLU A 45 12.61 -3.16 -5.34
N LEU A 46 11.40 -2.66 -5.04
CA LEU A 46 10.22 -2.91 -5.86
C LEU A 46 10.36 -2.30 -7.27
N THR A 47 10.97 -1.12 -7.39
CA THR A 47 11.25 -0.51 -8.71
C THR A 47 12.19 -1.39 -9.52
N GLN A 48 13.30 -1.81 -8.92
CA GLN A 48 14.28 -2.67 -9.58
C GLN A 48 13.67 -4.01 -10.01
N PHE A 49 12.83 -4.62 -9.16
CA PHE A 49 12.09 -5.82 -9.49
C PHE A 49 11.17 -5.62 -10.70
N LEU A 50 10.29 -4.63 -10.66
CA LEU A 50 9.33 -4.37 -11.75
C LEU A 50 10.03 -3.97 -13.06
N MET A 51 11.17 -3.29 -12.99
CA MET A 51 12.01 -2.99 -14.14
C MET A 51 12.66 -4.25 -14.72
N ALA A 52 13.20 -5.13 -13.87
CA ALA A 52 13.80 -6.40 -14.30
C ALA A 52 12.78 -7.32 -14.99
N GLN A 53 11.52 -7.26 -14.57
CA GLN A 53 10.40 -7.96 -15.21
C GLN A 53 9.88 -7.27 -16.49
N GLY A 54 10.41 -6.09 -16.84
CA GLY A 54 10.06 -5.35 -18.04
C GLY A 54 8.78 -4.51 -17.95
N TYR A 55 8.19 -4.34 -16.77
CA TYR A 55 6.94 -3.60 -16.58
C TYR A 55 7.14 -2.07 -16.51
N LEU A 56 8.32 -1.60 -16.09
CA LEU A 56 8.61 -0.18 -15.85
C LEU A 56 9.84 0.31 -16.63
N LYS A 57 9.88 0.07 -17.94
CA LYS A 57 11.08 0.31 -18.78
C LYS A 57 11.63 1.74 -18.76
N ASN A 58 10.79 2.73 -18.46
CA ASN A 58 11.17 4.15 -18.46
C ASN A 58 11.51 4.69 -17.06
N PHE A 59 11.49 3.83 -16.03
CA PHE A 59 11.80 4.23 -14.66
C PHE A 59 13.32 4.26 -14.46
N ASP A 60 13.79 5.05 -13.50
CA ASP A 60 15.16 5.00 -13.01
C ASP A 60 15.27 3.92 -11.92
N ALA A 61 16.10 2.91 -12.15
CA ALA A 61 16.35 1.80 -11.23
C ALA A 61 17.07 2.22 -9.94
N GLN A 62 17.54 3.46 -9.85
CA GLN A 62 18.18 4.05 -8.67
C GLN A 62 17.21 4.90 -7.85
N LEU A 63 15.96 5.07 -8.30
CA LEU A 63 14.95 5.87 -7.59
C LEU A 63 13.84 4.98 -7.01
N PRO A 64 13.36 5.28 -5.78
CA PRO A 64 12.17 4.64 -5.23
C PRO A 64 10.94 4.78 -6.13
N LEU A 65 10.01 3.84 -6.03
CA LEU A 65 8.85 3.76 -6.92
C LEU A 65 8.00 5.04 -6.91
N GLY A 66 7.73 5.58 -5.72
CA GLY A 66 6.97 6.82 -5.56
C GLY A 66 7.69 8.03 -6.16
N CYS A 67 9.03 8.07 -6.08
CA CYS A 67 9.84 9.12 -6.70
C CYS A 67 9.72 9.07 -8.23
N ASN A 68 9.82 7.88 -8.81
CA ASN A 68 9.64 7.69 -10.25
C ASN A 68 8.24 8.10 -10.72
N ILE A 69 7.18 7.69 -10.00
CA ILE A 69 5.79 8.06 -10.34
C ILE A 69 5.65 9.58 -10.41
N LYS A 70 6.14 10.31 -9.40
CA LYS A 70 6.07 11.78 -9.37
C LYS A 70 6.93 12.44 -10.45
N LEU A 71 8.17 11.96 -10.64
CA LEU A 71 9.10 12.58 -11.58
C LEU A 71 8.62 12.43 -13.03
N LEU A 72 8.01 11.30 -13.36
CA LEU A 72 7.52 10.99 -14.69
C LEU A 72 6.04 11.36 -14.91
N ASN A 73 5.33 11.82 -13.87
CA ASN A 73 3.87 11.93 -13.85
C ASN A 73 3.21 10.64 -14.37
N TYR A 74 3.60 9.50 -13.79
CA TYR A 74 3.20 8.20 -14.30
C TYR A 74 1.76 7.86 -13.90
N HIS A 75 0.85 7.86 -14.87
CA HIS A 75 -0.59 7.78 -14.61
C HIS A 75 -1.13 6.36 -14.39
N SER A 76 -0.45 5.32 -14.90
CA SER A 76 -1.00 3.95 -14.93
C SER A 76 -0.78 3.17 -13.63
N LEU A 77 0.05 3.68 -12.71
CA LEU A 77 0.37 3.06 -11.43
C LEU A 77 0.11 4.07 -10.31
N GLY A 78 -0.62 3.63 -9.29
CA GLY A 78 -0.94 4.42 -8.11
C GLY A 78 -0.63 3.66 -6.83
N ILE A 79 -0.55 4.40 -5.73
CA ILE A 79 -0.21 3.88 -4.41
C ILE A 79 -1.19 4.44 -3.37
N LEU A 80 -1.77 3.55 -2.57
CA LEU A 80 -2.65 3.89 -1.47
C LEU A 80 -2.20 3.15 -0.22
N ASN A 81 -1.99 3.88 0.89
CA ASN A 81 -1.67 3.25 2.17
C ASN A 81 -2.94 2.82 2.92
N CYS A 82 -2.88 1.69 3.62
CA CYS A 82 -3.92 1.28 4.56
C CYS A 82 -4.14 2.33 5.65
N SER A 83 -3.06 2.91 6.16
CA SER A 83 -3.10 4.06 7.07
C SER A 83 -2.33 5.23 6.47
N ILE A 84 -2.90 6.43 6.51
CA ILE A 84 -2.15 7.67 6.18
C ILE A 84 -1.17 8.08 7.28
N LEU A 85 -1.29 7.48 8.47
CA LEU A 85 -0.37 7.66 9.59
C LEU A 85 0.54 6.44 9.73
N PRO A 86 1.81 6.60 10.11
CA PRO A 86 2.70 5.49 10.41
C PRO A 86 2.11 4.53 11.47
N LEU A 87 2.06 3.23 11.18
CA LEU A 87 1.63 2.24 12.17
C LEU A 87 2.75 1.87 13.16
N ASN A 88 4.01 2.11 12.80
CA ASN A 88 5.13 1.83 13.67
C ASN A 88 5.28 2.88 14.76
N LYS A 89 5.10 2.49 16.02
CA LYS A 89 5.29 3.38 17.18
C LYS A 89 6.68 4.03 17.22
N ALA A 90 7.72 3.36 16.73
CA ALA A 90 9.08 3.88 16.71
C ALA A 90 9.28 5.08 15.77
N PHE A 91 8.31 5.36 14.88
CA PHE A 91 8.30 6.56 14.05
C PHE A 91 8.09 7.83 14.88
N TYR A 92 7.31 7.74 15.96
CA TYR A 92 6.86 8.90 16.71
C TYR A 92 7.85 9.31 17.82
N PRO A 93 7.88 10.60 18.21
CA PRO A 93 8.72 11.04 19.31
C PRO A 93 8.33 10.38 20.63
N CYS A 94 9.30 10.22 21.54
CA CYS A 94 9.05 9.60 22.86
C CYS A 94 8.12 10.43 23.75
N ALA A 95 8.09 11.75 23.55
CA ALA A 95 7.26 12.67 24.32
C ALA A 95 5.98 13.00 23.54
N LEU A 96 4.93 12.21 23.75
CA LEU A 96 3.58 12.48 23.28
C LEU A 96 2.67 12.84 24.45
N ASN A 97 1.69 13.70 24.23
CA ASN A 97 0.59 13.86 25.19
C ASN A 97 -0.23 12.56 25.28
N SER A 98 -1.06 12.42 26.33
CA SER A 98 -1.83 11.19 26.59
C SER A 98 -2.78 10.80 25.45
N GLU A 99 -3.41 11.79 24.80
CA GLU A 99 -4.35 11.56 23.69
C GLU A 99 -3.63 11.01 22.44
N ASP A 100 -2.52 11.65 22.04
CA ASP A 100 -1.73 11.23 20.89
C ASP A 100 -1.02 9.89 21.15
N LEU A 101 -0.55 9.65 22.38
CA LEU A 101 0.00 8.36 22.78
C LEU A 101 -1.04 7.23 22.66
N ALA A 102 -2.28 7.47 23.08
CA ALA A 102 -3.36 6.49 22.96
C ALA A 102 -3.64 6.15 21.48
N LYS A 103 -3.66 7.15 20.59
CA LYS A 103 -3.81 6.94 19.15
C LYS A 103 -2.66 6.16 18.54
N VAL A 104 -1.41 6.52 18.87
CA VAL A 104 -0.22 5.80 18.39
C VAL A 104 -0.22 4.34 18.87
N ASN A 105 -0.62 4.08 20.11
CA ASN A 105 -0.74 2.71 20.60
C ASN A 105 -1.85 1.93 19.85
N ALA A 106 -2.97 2.56 19.53
CA ALA A 106 -4.02 1.94 18.72
C ALA A 106 -3.55 1.61 17.30
N LEU A 107 -2.78 2.50 16.66
CA LEU A 107 -2.15 2.25 15.35
C LEU A 107 -1.17 1.06 15.41
N ALA A 108 -0.30 1.04 16.42
CA ALA A 108 0.65 -0.07 16.60
C ALA A 108 -0.04 -1.42 16.84
N ALA A 109 -1.17 -1.43 17.56
CA ALA A 109 -1.96 -2.63 17.80
C ALA A 109 -2.56 -3.21 16.50
N ILE A 110 -2.95 -2.36 15.53
CA ILE A 110 -3.42 -2.82 14.22
C ILE A 110 -2.35 -3.66 13.53
N LYS A 111 -1.11 -3.14 13.45
CA LYS A 111 0.02 -3.83 12.83
C LYS A 111 0.35 -5.15 13.53
N GLN A 112 0.40 -5.14 14.85
CA GLN A 112 0.68 -6.35 15.64
C GLN A 112 -0.38 -7.43 15.43
N ASN A 113 -1.66 -7.06 15.44
CA ASN A 113 -2.75 -8.00 15.27
C ASN A 113 -2.76 -8.63 13.88
N LEU A 114 -2.47 -7.85 12.82
CA LEU A 114 -2.45 -8.36 11.46
C LEU A 114 -1.24 -9.25 11.19
N ASN A 115 -0.07 -8.90 11.72
CA ASN A 115 1.14 -9.72 11.57
C ASN A 115 1.11 -11.02 12.41
N GLN A 116 0.23 -11.12 13.40
CA GLN A 116 0.07 -12.32 14.24
C GLN A 116 -1.10 -13.21 13.80
N SER A 117 -1.88 -12.80 12.79
CA SER A 117 -3.15 -13.44 12.49
C SER A 117 -3.00 -14.73 11.70
N ASN A 118 -3.53 -15.79 12.31
CA ASN A 118 -3.99 -17.02 11.67
C ASN A 118 -4.94 -16.64 10.51
N PRO A 119 -4.74 -17.12 9.26
CA PRO A 119 -5.45 -16.64 8.06
C PRO A 119 -6.99 -16.71 8.12
N ASN A 120 -7.55 -17.45 9.08
CA ASN A 120 -9.00 -17.60 9.27
C ASN A 120 -9.63 -16.60 10.26
N LYS A 121 -8.88 -15.63 10.81
CA LYS A 121 -9.44 -14.61 11.72
C LYS A 121 -8.98 -13.21 11.30
N LEU A 122 -9.79 -12.57 10.46
CA LEU A 122 -9.87 -11.12 10.43
C LEU A 122 -10.17 -10.62 11.85
N PRO A 123 -9.33 -9.77 12.47
CA PRO A 123 -9.66 -9.20 13.76
C PRO A 123 -10.98 -8.45 13.64
N VAL A 124 -12.02 -8.90 14.36
CA VAL A 124 -13.33 -8.22 14.45
C VAL A 124 -13.18 -6.74 14.81
N ASP A 125 -12.04 -6.38 15.41
CA ASP A 125 -11.68 -5.03 15.81
C ASP A 125 -11.20 -4.12 14.65
N LEU A 126 -10.58 -4.68 13.60
CA LEU A 126 -10.08 -3.86 12.48
C LEU A 126 -11.21 -3.06 11.83
N LYS A 127 -12.33 -3.73 11.55
CA LYS A 127 -13.52 -3.13 10.92
C LYS A 127 -14.13 -1.98 11.73
N LYS A 128 -13.86 -1.91 13.04
CA LYS A 128 -14.37 -0.86 13.93
C LYS A 128 -13.41 0.34 14.01
N SER A 129 -12.14 0.15 13.68
CA SER A 129 -11.12 1.20 13.75
C SER A 129 -11.42 2.38 12.82
N SER A 130 -11.06 3.59 13.25
CA SER A 130 -11.13 4.78 12.39
C SER A 130 -10.18 4.67 11.19
N THR A 131 -9.01 4.05 11.37
CA THR A 131 -8.04 3.79 10.30
C THR A 131 -8.64 2.95 9.17
N PHE A 132 -9.37 1.89 9.49
CA PHE A 132 -10.04 1.08 8.47
C PHE A 132 -11.18 1.85 7.79
N LYS A 133 -11.97 2.62 8.53
CA LYS A 133 -13.04 3.45 7.91
C LYS A 133 -12.48 4.49 6.94
N ASP A 134 -11.37 5.13 7.32
CA ASP A 134 -10.64 6.05 6.45
C ASP A 134 -10.11 5.35 5.19
N PHE A 135 -9.50 4.17 5.34
CA PHE A 135 -9.09 3.33 4.21
C PHE A 135 -10.23 2.99 3.27
N VAL A 136 -11.36 2.53 3.81
CA VAL A 136 -12.57 2.18 3.04
C VAL A 136 -13.05 3.38 2.24
N SER A 137 -13.12 4.56 2.87
CA SER A 137 -13.53 5.80 2.21
C SER A 137 -12.61 6.14 1.04
N ARG A 138 -11.29 6.19 1.28
CA ARG A 138 -10.30 6.54 0.25
C ARG A 138 -10.25 5.53 -0.90
N LEU A 139 -10.31 4.24 -0.59
CA LEU A 139 -10.29 3.19 -1.63
C LEU A 139 -11.58 3.22 -2.44
N THR A 140 -12.74 3.44 -1.82
CA THR A 140 -14.02 3.56 -2.53
C THR A 140 -14.01 4.74 -3.49
N GLU A 141 -13.52 5.90 -3.04
CA GLU A 141 -13.40 7.11 -3.88
C GLU A 141 -12.54 6.87 -5.12
N VAL A 142 -11.43 6.13 -4.98
CA VAL A 142 -10.58 5.74 -6.10
C VAL A 142 -11.33 4.80 -7.05
N LEU A 143 -11.98 3.76 -6.53
CA LEU A 143 -12.67 2.75 -7.32
C LEU A 143 -13.93 3.25 -8.03
N GLU A 144 -14.56 4.32 -7.55
CA GLU A 144 -15.70 4.94 -8.21
C GLU A 144 -15.31 5.76 -9.45
N GLN A 145 -14.05 6.19 -9.53
CA GLN A 145 -13.53 7.02 -10.62
C GLN A 145 -12.60 6.25 -11.56
N ALA A 146 -11.98 5.18 -11.06
CA ALA A 146 -11.05 4.37 -11.83
C ALA A 146 -11.75 3.55 -12.94
N PRO A 147 -11.00 3.15 -13.97
CA PRO A 147 -11.46 2.16 -14.94
C PRO A 147 -11.94 0.87 -14.25
N ALA A 148 -12.96 0.23 -14.84
CA ALA A 148 -13.53 -1.01 -14.30
C ALA A 148 -12.55 -2.19 -14.29
N ASP A 149 -11.45 -2.10 -15.06
CA ASP A 149 -10.40 -3.12 -15.19
C ASP A 149 -9.18 -2.87 -14.30
N ILE A 150 -9.28 -1.96 -13.32
CA ILE A 150 -8.19 -1.69 -12.37
C ILE A 150 -7.83 -2.94 -11.53
N ILE A 151 -6.53 -3.15 -11.36
CA ILE A 151 -5.99 -4.26 -10.56
C ILE A 151 -5.49 -3.70 -9.21
N ILE A 152 -5.98 -4.27 -8.12
CA ILE A 152 -5.52 -3.98 -6.77
C ILE A 152 -4.45 -4.98 -6.37
N VAL A 153 -3.33 -4.49 -5.86
CA VAL A 153 -2.20 -5.32 -5.42
C VAL A 153 -1.89 -4.99 -3.96
N PRO A 154 -2.38 -5.78 -2.99
CA PRO A 154 -1.91 -5.66 -1.61
C PRO A 154 -0.45 -6.10 -1.49
N CYS A 155 0.37 -5.29 -0.84
CA CYS A 155 1.79 -5.58 -0.60
C CYS A 155 2.03 -5.85 0.89
N GLY A 156 2.21 -7.12 1.23
CA GLY A 156 2.44 -7.61 2.60
C GLY A 156 1.17 -7.84 3.42
N ASP A 157 1.33 -8.56 4.54
CA ASP A 157 0.22 -9.12 5.35
C ASP A 157 -0.78 -8.06 5.85
N THR A 158 -0.30 -6.89 6.26
CA THR A 158 -1.20 -5.82 6.71
C THR A 158 -2.08 -5.32 5.57
N ALA A 159 -1.52 -5.12 4.37
CA ALA A 159 -2.28 -4.68 3.22
C ALA A 159 -3.30 -5.75 2.78
N ILE A 160 -2.89 -7.03 2.80
CA ILE A 160 -3.77 -8.18 2.53
C ILE A 160 -4.96 -8.17 3.51
N GLY A 161 -4.69 -8.06 4.82
CA GLY A 161 -5.75 -8.02 5.84
C GLY A 161 -6.73 -6.87 5.69
N PHE A 162 -6.26 -5.67 5.30
CA PHE A 162 -7.14 -4.53 5.00
C PHE A 162 -7.98 -4.76 3.74
N VAL A 163 -7.38 -5.27 2.67
CA VAL A 163 -8.08 -5.56 1.41
C VAL A 163 -9.11 -6.68 1.60
N ASP A 164 -8.79 -7.73 2.35
CA ASP A 164 -9.73 -8.80 2.67
C ASP A 164 -10.89 -8.31 3.54
N ALA A 165 -10.62 -7.46 4.54
CA ALA A 165 -11.68 -6.80 5.30
C ALA A 165 -12.59 -5.96 4.39
N PHE A 166 -12.01 -5.24 3.42
CA PHE A 166 -12.75 -4.42 2.46
C PHE A 166 -13.61 -5.26 1.50
N LYS A 167 -13.08 -6.38 0.97
CA LYS A 167 -13.83 -7.34 0.13
C LYS A 167 -15.15 -7.79 0.77
N THR A 168 -15.20 -7.91 2.11
CA THR A 168 -16.43 -8.34 2.82
C THR A 168 -17.54 -7.28 2.90
N ILE A 169 -17.23 -6.01 2.63
CA ILE A 169 -18.21 -4.91 2.72
C ILE A 169 -18.43 -4.21 1.37
N TYR A 170 -17.50 -4.36 0.43
CA TYR A 170 -17.60 -3.78 -0.90
C TYR A 170 -18.42 -4.70 -1.81
N GLN A 171 -19.46 -4.13 -2.45
CA GLN A 171 -20.48 -4.92 -3.16
C GLN A 171 -20.16 -5.18 -4.64
N LYS A 172 -19.20 -4.44 -5.22
CA LYS A 172 -18.80 -4.61 -6.63
C LYS A 172 -17.66 -5.61 -6.72
N SER A 173 -17.52 -6.25 -7.89
CA SER A 173 -16.39 -7.14 -8.17
C SER A 173 -15.07 -6.36 -8.11
N LEU A 174 -14.03 -7.00 -7.58
CA LEU A 174 -12.68 -6.47 -7.49
C LEU A 174 -11.71 -7.43 -8.15
N THR A 175 -10.82 -6.91 -8.98
CA THR A 175 -9.66 -7.66 -9.46
C THR A 175 -8.53 -7.43 -8.47
N VAL A 176 -8.22 -8.44 -7.65
CA VAL A 176 -7.16 -8.38 -6.65
C VAL A 176 -6.11 -9.43 -6.95
N LEU A 177 -4.84 -9.01 -6.99
CA LEU A 177 -3.69 -9.88 -7.15
C LEU A 177 -3.01 -10.09 -5.79
N ASP A 178 -3.40 -11.15 -5.09
CA ASP A 178 -2.97 -11.43 -3.69
C ASP A 178 -1.56 -12.06 -3.59
N SER A 179 -0.68 -11.88 -4.60
CA SER A 179 0.50 -12.75 -4.78
C SER A 179 1.87 -12.07 -4.69
N LEU A 180 1.96 -10.75 -4.49
CA LEU A 180 3.27 -10.09 -4.32
C LEU A 180 3.64 -10.08 -2.82
N PRO A 181 4.74 -10.77 -2.41
CA PRO A 181 5.21 -10.72 -1.03
C PRO A 181 5.62 -9.28 -0.61
N HIS A 182 6.08 -9.06 0.61
CA HIS A 182 6.69 -7.79 0.96
C HIS A 182 8.17 -7.74 0.49
N PRO A 183 8.66 -6.65 -0.15
CA PRO A 183 10.05 -6.54 -0.62
C PRO A 183 11.12 -6.83 0.44
N THR A 184 10.80 -6.52 1.70
CA THR A 184 11.72 -6.73 2.83
C THR A 184 11.69 -8.15 3.42
N GLU A 185 10.98 -9.10 2.80
CA GLU A 185 10.99 -10.49 3.26
C GLU A 185 12.35 -11.16 2.95
N PRO A 186 12.92 -11.97 3.86
CA PRO A 186 14.24 -12.58 3.67
C PRO A 186 14.35 -13.48 2.43
N ASP A 187 13.23 -14.05 1.98
CA ASP A 187 13.09 -14.95 0.83
C ASP A 187 12.40 -14.28 -0.37
N TRP A 188 12.35 -12.94 -0.39
CA TRP A 188 11.75 -12.14 -1.47
C TRP A 188 12.19 -12.56 -2.87
N ALA A 189 13.50 -12.71 -3.08
CA ALA A 189 14.06 -13.10 -4.38
C ALA A 189 13.60 -14.50 -4.83
N GLU A 190 13.41 -15.43 -3.90
CA GLU A 190 12.95 -16.79 -4.19
C GLU A 190 11.44 -16.81 -4.48
N LYS A 191 10.65 -16.12 -3.66
CA LYS A 191 9.18 -16.02 -3.83
C LYS A 191 8.78 -15.29 -5.11
N THR A 192 9.57 -14.31 -5.55
CA THR A 192 9.28 -13.53 -6.76
C THR A 192 9.85 -14.14 -8.03
N ALA A 193 10.79 -15.10 -7.94
CA ALA A 193 11.42 -15.73 -9.12
C ALA A 193 10.42 -16.48 -10.03
N ALA A 194 9.31 -16.96 -9.47
CA ALA A 194 8.27 -17.68 -10.21
C ALA A 194 7.06 -16.81 -10.57
N ILE A 195 6.96 -15.58 -10.05
CA ILE A 195 5.83 -14.70 -10.31
C ILE A 195 6.04 -14.03 -11.67
N ARG A 196 5.25 -14.43 -12.67
CA ARG A 196 5.01 -13.55 -13.82
C ARG A 196 3.71 -12.81 -13.55
N LEU A 197 3.73 -11.48 -13.54
CA LEU A 197 2.49 -10.69 -13.38
C LEU A 197 1.47 -11.02 -14.50
N THR A 198 1.93 -11.59 -15.64
CA THR A 198 1.09 -12.12 -16.72
C THR A 198 0.34 -13.40 -16.40
N ASP A 199 0.72 -14.15 -15.37
CA ASP A 199 0.05 -15.42 -15.02
C ASP A 199 -1.35 -15.18 -14.41
N HIS A 200 -1.63 -13.92 -14.02
CA HIS A 200 -2.88 -13.50 -13.37
C HIS A 200 -3.46 -12.20 -13.94
N ILE A 201 -2.82 -11.60 -14.94
CA ILE A 201 -3.29 -10.38 -15.63
C ILE A 201 -3.39 -10.70 -17.12
N ALA A 202 -4.55 -10.45 -17.72
CA ALA A 202 -4.72 -10.63 -19.16
C ALA A 202 -3.62 -9.84 -19.91
N PRO A 203 -2.91 -10.44 -20.89
CA PRO A 203 -1.78 -9.84 -21.58
C PRO A 203 -2.07 -8.47 -22.25
N GLN A 204 -3.34 -8.10 -22.34
CA GLN A 204 -3.84 -6.88 -22.98
C GLN A 204 -3.87 -5.65 -22.04
N ILE A 205 -3.57 -5.82 -20.75
CA ILE A 205 -3.67 -4.75 -19.73
C ILE A 205 -2.31 -4.10 -19.43
N LEU A 206 -1.21 -4.68 -19.93
CA LEU A 206 0.14 -4.15 -19.75
C LEU A 206 0.66 -3.58 -21.09
N PRO A 207 1.29 -2.39 -21.10
CA PRO A 207 1.80 -1.76 -22.31
C PRO A 207 2.93 -2.55 -22.98
#